data_AF-A0A8J5JGE0-F1
#
_entry.id   AF-A0A8J5JGE0-F1
#
_cell.length_a   1.000
_cell.length_b   1.000
_cell.length_c   1.000
_cell.angle_alpha   90.00
_cell.angle_beta   90.00
_cell.angle_gamma   90.00
#
_symmetry.space_group_name_H-M   'P 1'
#
loop_
_entity.id
_entity.type
_entity.pdbx_description
1 polymer ?
#
loop_
_entity_poly.entity_id
_entity_poly.type
_entity_poly.pdbx_seq_one_letter_code
_entity_poly.pdbx_strand_id
1 'polypeptide(L)'
;MMKVDRLCKKENGALNPTPTLLLTFDCFEIPTSIKVAWISLKAVCVNCGKAHEGQKCLGLVCCFHSGEAHPASSSECDQFQIEKEILKIHTRDKVSFAEARNTVLKYSSSHGDSYVQFLSRHKGWRTVAATPP
;
A
#
# COMPACT_ATOMS: atom_id res chain seq x y z
N MET A 1 -0.50 -21.11 15.69
CA MET A 1 0.58 -21.37 14.71
C MET A 1 0.60 -20.19 13.72
N MET A 2 1.72 -19.94 13.04
CA MET A 2 1.80 -18.97 11.94
C MET A 2 2.09 -19.73 10.66
N LYS A 3 1.30 -19.49 9.62
CA LYS A 3 1.51 -20.07 8.28
C LYS A 3 2.09 -19.01 7.36
N VAL A 4 3.08 -19.40 6.55
CA VAL A 4 3.70 -18.55 5.54
C VAL A 4 3.43 -19.16 4.18
N ASP A 5 2.72 -18.44 3.33
CA ASP A 5 2.48 -18.80 1.93
C ASP A 5 3.17 -17.78 1.01
N ARG A 6 3.59 -18.20 -0.19
CA ARG A 6 4.06 -17.27 -1.23
C ARG A 6 2.92 -17.03 -2.21
N LEU A 7 2.64 -15.76 -2.51
CA LEU A 7 1.63 -15.45 -3.52
C LEU A 7 2.17 -15.81 -4.91
N CYS A 8 1.38 -16.53 -5.69
CA CYS A 8 1.69 -16.90 -7.06
C CYS A 8 0.77 -16.13 -8.03
N LYS A 9 1.33 -15.64 -9.12
CA LYS A 9 0.60 -15.01 -10.21
C LYS A 9 0.36 -16.06 -11.31
N LYS A 10 -0.86 -16.15 -11.83
CA LYS A 10 -1.14 -16.99 -12.98
C LYS A 10 -0.88 -16.20 -14.26
N GLU A 11 0.07 -16.64 -15.08
CA GLU A 11 0.39 -16.06 -16.38
C GLU A 11 0.44 -17.16 -17.42
N ASN A 12 -0.34 -17.02 -18.50
CA ASN A 12 -0.43 -18.00 -19.60
C ASN A 12 -0.70 -19.45 -19.12
N GLY A 13 -1.48 -19.61 -18.05
CA GLY A 13 -1.79 -20.93 -17.47
C GLY A 13 -0.77 -21.46 -16.46
N ALA A 14 0.45 -20.91 -16.43
CA ALA A 14 1.48 -21.27 -15.46
C ALA A 14 1.37 -20.43 -14.18
N LEU A 15 1.72 -21.03 -13.02
CA LEU A 15 1.80 -20.33 -11.73
C LEU A 15 3.23 -19.87 -11.49
N ASN A 16 3.45 -18.56 -11.51
CA ASN A 16 4.74 -17.92 -11.28
C ASN A 16 4.80 -17.35 -9.86
N PRO A 17 5.78 -17.74 -9.01
CA PRO A 17 5.90 -17.21 -7.66
C PRO A 17 6.27 -15.73 -7.67
N THR A 18 5.62 -14.93 -6.81
CA THR A 18 5.94 -13.51 -6.64
C THR A 18 6.87 -13.29 -5.44
N PRO A 19 7.54 -12.13 -5.33
CA PRO A 19 8.28 -11.76 -4.13
C PRO A 19 7.42 -11.63 -2.86
N THR A 20 6.10 -11.53 -2.99
CA THR A 20 5.17 -11.25 -1.89
C THR A 20 4.86 -12.51 -1.06
N LEU A 21 4.96 -12.37 0.27
CA LEU A 21 4.62 -13.41 1.24
C LEU A 21 3.28 -13.07 1.93
N LEU A 22 2.45 -14.09 2.15
CA LEU A 22 1.24 -14.02 2.95
C LEU A 22 1.50 -14.68 4.31
N LEU A 23 1.42 -13.88 5.37
CA LEU A 23 1.53 -14.36 6.75
C LEU A 23 0.13 -14.54 7.32
N THR A 24 -0.22 -15.77 7.69
CA THR A 24 -1.51 -16.09 8.32
C THR A 24 -1.26 -16.45 9.78
N PHE A 25 -2.01 -15.82 10.67
CA PHE A 25 -1.95 -16.06 12.11
C PHE A 25 -3.22 -16.78 12.53
N ASP A 26 -3.12 -17.82 13.35
CA ASP A 26 -4.29 -18.53 13.89
C ASP A 26 -5.03 -17.73 14.97
N CYS A 27 -4.50 -16.59 15.40
CA CYS A 27 -5.10 -15.71 16.40
C CYS A 27 -5.78 -14.51 15.74
N PHE A 28 -6.91 -14.07 16.30
CA PHE A 28 -7.64 -12.86 15.88
C PHE A 28 -6.99 -11.55 16.38
N GLU A 29 -5.81 -11.64 16.99
CA GLU A 29 -5.09 -10.49 17.53
C GLU A 29 -3.97 -10.08 16.59
N ILE A 30 -3.93 -8.80 16.25
CA ILE A 30 -2.89 -8.24 15.39
C ILE A 30 -1.59 -8.15 16.23
N PRO A 31 -0.50 -8.82 15.83
CA PRO A 31 0.75 -8.76 16.58
C PRO A 31 1.36 -7.36 16.48
N THR A 32 1.81 -6.79 17.60
CA THR A 32 2.42 -5.44 17.64
C THR A 32 3.72 -5.34 16.85
N SER A 33 4.46 -6.44 16.75
CA SER A 33 5.68 -6.53 15.94
C SER A 33 5.80 -7.88 15.26
N ILE A 34 6.12 -7.87 13.96
CA ILE A 34 6.43 -9.05 13.17
C ILE A 34 7.90 -8.97 12.79
N LYS A 35 8.71 -9.92 13.27
CA LYS A 35 10.12 -10.02 12.89
C LYS A 35 10.24 -10.89 11.64
N VAL A 36 10.77 -10.31 10.56
CA VAL A 36 11.06 -11.00 9.31
C VAL A 36 12.55 -10.88 9.04
N ALA A 37 13.29 -11.98 9.21
CA ALA A 37 14.75 -11.98 9.21
C ALA A 37 15.32 -10.90 10.15
N TRP A 38 16.04 -9.91 9.62
CA TRP A 38 16.61 -8.78 10.38
C TRP A 38 15.68 -7.56 10.48
N ILE A 39 14.49 -7.61 9.88
CA ILE A 39 13.54 -6.49 9.84
C ILE A 39 12.47 -6.69 10.91
N SER A 40 12.18 -5.62 11.67
CA SER A 40 11.05 -5.56 12.60
C SER A 40 9.94 -4.71 12.01
N LEU A 41 8.83 -5.33 11.61
CA LEU A 41 7.64 -4.67 11.08
C LEU A 41 6.70 -4.32 12.23
N LYS A 42 6.13 -3.11 12.20
CA LYS A 42 5.05 -2.71 13.11
C LYS A 42 3.71 -2.92 12.40
N ALA A 43 2.81 -3.68 13.01
CA ALA A 43 1.45 -3.78 12.51
C ALA A 43 0.59 -2.66 13.12
N VAL A 44 -0.31 -2.12 12.30
CA VAL A 44 -1.27 -1.09 12.72
C VAL A 44 -2.68 -1.55 12.37
N CYS A 45 -3.65 -1.10 13.15
CA CYS A 45 -5.04 -1.38 12.88
C CYS A 45 -5.52 -0.66 11.62
N VAL A 46 -6.14 -1.39 10.68
CA VAL A 46 -6.71 -0.83 9.44
C VAL A 46 -7.83 0.16 9.71
N ASN A 47 -8.54 0.01 10.83
CA ASN A 47 -9.65 0.89 11.20
C ASN A 47 -9.15 2.23 11.77
N CYS A 48 -8.33 2.22 12.82
CA CYS A 48 -7.97 3.43 13.55
C CYS A 48 -6.52 3.92 13.33
N GLY A 49 -5.73 3.22 12.52
CA GLY A 49 -4.34 3.58 12.20
C GLY A 49 -3.34 3.48 13.35
N LYS A 50 -3.75 3.02 14.53
CA LYS A 50 -2.91 2.88 15.73
C LYS A 50 -2.50 1.42 15.97
N ALA A 51 -1.36 1.23 16.61
CA ALA A 51 -0.98 -0.06 17.16
C ALA A 51 -1.77 -0.33 18.44
N HIS A 52 -2.48 -1.44 18.51
CA HIS A 52 -3.15 -1.90 19.71
C HIS A 52 -3.19 -3.43 19.73
N GLU A 53 -3.05 -4.02 20.91
CA GLU A 53 -3.15 -5.47 21.14
C GLU A 53 -4.62 -5.88 21.32
N GLY A 54 -4.88 -7.19 21.26
CA GLY A 54 -6.19 -7.84 21.14
C GLY A 54 -7.41 -7.05 21.65
N GLN A 55 -8.33 -6.74 20.72
CA GLN A 55 -9.78 -6.59 20.87
C GLN A 55 -10.39 -5.95 19.60
N LYS A 56 -11.73 -5.99 19.51
CA LYS A 56 -12.50 -5.24 18.51
C LYS A 56 -12.12 -3.76 18.60
N CYS A 57 -11.62 -3.20 17.51
CA CYS A 57 -11.20 -1.80 17.48
C CYS A 57 -12.41 -0.89 17.78
N LEU A 58 -12.33 -0.12 18.88
CA LEU A 58 -13.33 0.90 19.24
C LEU A 58 -12.89 2.33 18.82
N GLY A 59 -11.73 2.44 18.17
CA GLY A 59 -11.22 3.70 17.66
C GLY A 59 -12.05 4.22 16.50
N LEU A 60 -12.08 5.55 16.36
CA LEU A 60 -12.65 6.20 15.17
C LEU A 60 -11.90 5.75 13.91
N VAL A 61 -12.62 5.67 12.80
CA VAL A 61 -12.05 5.37 11.50
C VAL A 61 -11.03 6.45 11.15
N CYS A 62 -9.84 6.04 10.75
CA CYS A 62 -8.75 6.93 10.40
C CYS A 62 -8.02 6.41 9.15
N CYS A 63 -7.80 7.30 8.20
CA CYS A 63 -7.10 6.97 6.98
C CYS A 63 -5.61 6.79 7.28
N PHE A 64 -5.07 5.61 6.98
CA PHE A 64 -3.64 5.36 7.15
C PHE A 64 -2.75 6.31 6.32
N HIS A 65 -3.26 6.82 5.19
CA HIS A 65 -2.48 7.68 4.29
C HIS A 65 -2.57 9.17 4.62
N SER A 66 -3.77 9.69 4.93
CA SER A 66 -4.00 11.13 5.22
C SER A 66 -4.12 11.45 6.70
N GLY A 67 -4.48 10.48 7.54
CA GLY A 67 -4.79 10.69 8.97
C GLY A 67 -6.19 11.26 9.23
N GLU A 68 -7.00 11.45 8.18
CA GLU A 68 -8.34 12.01 8.29
C GLU A 68 -9.39 10.97 8.67
N ALA A 69 -10.58 11.42 9.07
CA ALA A 69 -11.67 10.60 9.62
C ALA A 69 -12.46 9.83 8.53
N HIS A 70 -11.76 9.10 7.67
CA HIS A 70 -12.33 8.25 6.63
C HIS A 70 -11.46 6.99 6.45
N PRO A 71 -11.99 5.88 5.91
CA PRO A 71 -11.16 4.71 5.62
C PRO A 71 -10.23 4.98 4.44
N ALA A 72 -9.08 4.30 4.36
CA ALA A 72 -8.15 4.42 3.24
C ALA A 72 -8.75 3.96 1.89
N SER A 73 -9.85 3.23 1.92
CA SER A 73 -10.64 2.81 0.75
C SER A 73 -11.75 3.78 0.36
N SER A 74 -11.87 4.93 1.05
CA SER A 74 -12.87 5.94 0.70
C SER A 74 -12.60 6.52 -0.68
N SER A 75 -13.66 6.77 -1.45
CA SER A 75 -13.57 7.54 -2.70
C SER A 75 -13.14 9.00 -2.47
N GLU A 76 -13.23 9.50 -1.25
CA GLU A 76 -12.77 10.84 -0.89
C GLU A 76 -11.27 10.87 -0.57
N CYS A 77 -10.62 9.70 -0.43
CA CYS A 77 -9.19 9.64 -0.18
C CYS A 77 -8.40 9.96 -1.46
N ASP A 78 -7.62 11.04 -1.45
CA ASP A 78 -6.74 11.40 -2.56
C ASP A 78 -5.80 10.27 -2.97
N GLN A 79 -5.22 9.58 -1.98
CA GLN A 79 -4.32 8.44 -2.24
C GLN A 79 -5.05 7.28 -2.94
N PHE A 80 -6.32 7.04 -2.58
CA PHE A 80 -7.13 6.03 -3.24
C PHE A 80 -7.42 6.42 -4.70
N GLN A 81 -7.75 7.68 -4.96
CA GLN A 81 -7.99 8.17 -6.32
C GLN A 81 -6.74 8.05 -7.20
N ILE A 82 -5.57 8.38 -6.66
CA ILE A 82 -4.29 8.22 -7.35
C ILE A 82 -4.03 6.74 -7.68
N GLU A 83 -4.15 5.84 -6.71
CA GLU A 83 -3.93 4.41 -6.94
C GLU A 83 -4.92 3.84 -7.96
N LYS A 84 -6.15 4.34 -7.96
CA LYS A 84 -7.17 3.99 -8.96
C LYS A 84 -6.74 4.42 -10.36
N GLU A 85 -6.17 5.61 -10.55
CA GLU A 85 -5.63 6.03 -11.85
C GLU A 85 -4.40 5.22 -12.28
N ILE A 86 -3.52 4.88 -11.35
CA ILE A 86 -2.37 4.00 -11.63
C ILE A 86 -2.86 2.62 -12.10
N LEU A 87 -3.85 2.04 -11.44
CA LEU A 87 -4.44 0.76 -11.84
C LEU A 87 -5.09 0.84 -13.23
N LYS A 88 -5.76 1.95 -13.54
CA LYS A 88 -6.30 2.19 -14.89
C LYS A 88 -5.20 2.21 -15.94
N ILE A 89 -4.11 2.98 -15.73
CA ILE A 89 -2.98 3.06 -16.67
C ILE A 89 -2.28 1.71 -16.80
N HIS A 90 -1.98 1.04 -15.68
CA HIS A 90 -1.38 -0.29 -15.66
C HIS A 90 -2.19 -1.29 -16.51
N THR A 91 -3.51 -1.30 -16.32
CA THR A 91 -4.40 -2.24 -17.02
C THR A 91 -4.59 -1.88 -18.48
N ARG A 92 -4.82 -0.59 -18.79
CA ARG A 92 -5.08 -0.11 -20.15
C ARG A 92 -3.84 -0.21 -21.03
N ASP A 93 -2.69 0.23 -20.51
CA ASP A 93 -1.47 0.41 -21.29
C ASP A 93 -0.52 -0.80 -21.13
N LYS A 94 -0.87 -1.76 -20.25
CA LYS A 94 -0.10 -2.98 -19.95
C LYS A 94 1.37 -2.69 -19.56
N VAL A 95 1.61 -1.54 -18.94
CA VAL A 95 2.92 -1.11 -18.43
C VAL A 95 3.14 -1.59 -17.00
N SER A 96 4.36 -1.57 -16.50
CA SER A 96 4.61 -1.88 -15.08
C SER A 96 3.96 -0.87 -14.14
N PHE A 97 3.74 -1.25 -12.87
CA PHE A 97 3.26 -0.31 -11.86
C PHE A 97 4.19 0.90 -11.72
N ALA A 98 5.52 0.71 -11.81
CA ALA A 98 6.48 1.82 -11.74
C ALA A 98 6.29 2.82 -12.88
N GLU A 99 6.06 2.33 -14.11
CA GLU A 99 5.80 3.19 -15.26
C GLU A 99 4.44 3.89 -15.15
N ALA A 100 3.38 3.19 -14.76
CA ALA A 100 2.06 3.79 -14.55
C ALA A 100 2.09 4.92 -13.52
N ARG A 101 2.84 4.73 -12.44
CA ARG A 101 3.13 5.74 -11.42
C ARG A 101 3.83 6.97 -11.97
N ASN A 102 4.90 6.75 -12.74
CA ASN A 102 5.62 7.83 -13.39
C ASN A 102 4.74 8.61 -14.37
N THR A 103 3.80 7.94 -15.04
CA THR A 103 2.82 8.59 -15.91
C THR A 103 1.90 9.52 -15.12
N VAL A 104 1.30 9.07 -14.00
CA VAL A 104 0.46 9.93 -13.14
C VAL A 104 1.25 11.14 -12.61
N LEU A 105 2.50 10.93 -12.19
CA LEU A 105 3.41 11.99 -11.73
C LEU A 105 3.73 13.03 -12.82
N LYS A 106 3.89 12.59 -14.08
CA LYS A 106 4.09 13.50 -15.22
C LYS A 106 2.85 14.36 -15.47
N TYR A 107 1.65 13.77 -15.37
CA TYR A 107 0.40 14.52 -15.52
C TYR A 107 0.19 15.56 -14.41
N SER A 108 0.51 15.25 -13.14
CA SER A 108 0.39 16.24 -12.05
C SER A 108 1.35 17.43 -12.24
N SER A 109 2.56 17.16 -12.75
CA SER A 109 3.56 18.20 -13.06
C SER A 109 3.09 19.16 -14.16
N SER A 110 2.25 18.69 -15.10
CA SER A 110 1.65 19.54 -16.13
C SER A 110 0.49 20.41 -15.62
N HIS A 111 -0.08 20.07 -14.46
CA HIS A 111 -1.17 20.82 -13.81
C HIS A 111 -0.68 21.81 -12.73
N GLY A 112 0.63 22.08 -12.68
CA GLY A 112 1.21 23.11 -11.81
C GLY A 112 1.65 22.65 -10.42
N ASP A 113 1.43 21.38 -10.05
CA ASP A 113 1.96 20.83 -8.81
C ASP A 113 3.36 20.24 -9.03
N SER A 114 4.36 20.72 -8.30
CA SER A 114 5.72 20.17 -8.39
C SER A 114 5.80 18.75 -7.81
N TYR A 115 6.72 17.94 -8.32
CA TYR A 115 7.00 16.57 -7.86
C TYR A 115 7.14 16.46 -6.33
N VAL A 116 7.82 17.42 -5.70
CA VAL A 116 8.04 17.45 -4.25
C VAL A 116 6.75 17.79 -3.48
N GLN A 117 5.90 18.65 -4.03
CA GLN A 117 4.60 18.98 -3.42
C GLN A 117 3.64 17.80 -3.48
N PHE A 118 3.59 17.09 -4.61
CA PHE A 118 2.81 15.85 -4.74
C PHE A 118 3.28 14.80 -3.71
N LEU A 119 4.59 14.50 -3.66
CA LEU A 119 5.13 13.54 -2.69
C LEU A 119 4.99 13.97 -1.22
N SER A 120 4.95 15.27 -0.95
CA SER A 120 4.76 15.79 0.41
C SER A 120 3.32 15.64 0.89
N ARG A 121 2.34 15.75 -0.03
CA ARG A 121 0.92 15.46 0.22
C ARG A 121 0.67 13.96 0.38
N HIS A 122 1.47 13.12 -0.28
CA HIS A 122 1.34 11.67 -0.30
C HIS A 122 2.49 10.98 0.47
N LYS A 123 2.47 11.09 1.81
CA LYS A 123 3.54 10.56 2.70
C LYS A 123 3.84 9.07 2.53
N GLY A 124 2.88 8.27 2.05
CA GLY A 124 3.03 6.83 1.79
C GLY A 124 3.85 6.45 0.54
N TRP A 125 4.22 7.43 -0.30
CA TRP A 125 4.90 7.17 -1.57
C TRP A 125 6.43 7.17 -1.52
N ARG A 126 7.03 7.49 -0.37
CA ARG A 126 8.46 7.78 -0.26
C ARG A 126 9.39 6.60 -0.54
N THR A 127 8.88 5.37 -0.63
CA THR A 127 9.71 4.15 -0.72
C THR A 127 9.87 3.57 -2.13
N VAL A 128 9.30 4.19 -3.18
CA VAL A 128 9.43 3.68 -4.57
C VAL A 128 10.38 4.50 -5.44
N ALA A 129 10.92 5.60 -4.94
CA ALA A 129 11.93 6.37 -5.64
C ALA A 129 13.33 5.89 -5.24
N ALA A 130 14.07 5.38 -6.23
CA ALA A 130 15.51 5.13 -6.23
C ALA A 130 16.02 3.78 -5.69
N THR A 131 15.96 2.75 -6.53
CA THR A 131 17.20 2.03 -6.86
C THR A 131 17.65 2.50 -8.25
N PRO A 132 18.65 3.40 -8.35
CA PRO A 132 19.33 3.66 -9.61
C PRO A 132 20.19 2.45 -10.01
N PRO A 133 20.52 2.29 -11.31
CA PRO A 133 21.38 1.20 -11.79
C PRO A 133 22.79 1.23 -11.18
#